data_AF-A0A1E5CSE0-F1
#
_entry.id   AF-A0A1E5CSE0-F1
#
_cell.length_a   1.000
_cell.length_b   1.000
_cell.length_c   1.000
_cell.angle_alpha   90.00
_cell.angle_beta   90.00
_cell.angle_gamma   90.00
#
_symmetry.space_group_name_H-M   'P 1'
#
loop_
_entity.id
_entity.type
_entity.pdbx_description
1 polymer ?
#
loop_
_entity_poly.entity_id
_entity_poly.type
_entity_poly.pdbx_seq_one_letter_code
_entity_poly.pdbx_strand_id
1 'polypeptide(L)'
;MLSYHPVKRDPSKIPLLSLMKTDSIEWPNQATSVTQERSGELLFWTGSFEDIKIARKLACSNQGLRPWLGLNRLVACIAISETGKPYRLAKDWQSAIVTREAFEQSCIVHVAPNERMDTFHPKNTDAFSLT
;
A
#
# COMPACT_ATOMS: atom_id res chain seq x y z
N MET A 1 3.69 -37.27 11.80
CA MET A 1 3.83 -36.19 12.80
C MET A 1 4.58 -35.05 12.12
N LEU A 2 3.90 -34.00 11.68
CA LEU A 2 4.58 -32.86 11.03
C LEU A 2 5.33 -32.09 12.12
N SER A 3 6.66 -32.13 12.10
CA SER A 3 7.50 -31.35 12.99
C SER A 3 7.27 -29.86 12.72
N TYR A 4 6.71 -29.17 13.70
CA TYR A 4 6.55 -27.73 13.67
C TYR A 4 7.94 -27.08 13.74
N HIS A 5 8.54 -26.80 12.59
CA HIS A 5 9.73 -25.98 12.53
C HIS A 5 9.32 -24.53 12.79
N PRO A 6 9.79 -23.88 13.87
CA PRO A 6 9.53 -22.47 14.06
C PRO A 6 10.17 -21.72 12.89
N VAL A 7 9.34 -21.23 11.99
CA VAL A 7 9.76 -20.34 10.91
C VAL A 7 10.48 -19.16 11.58
N LYS A 8 11.78 -19.00 11.34
CA LYS A 8 12.59 -17.92 11.90
C LYS A 8 12.10 -16.59 11.34
N ARG A 9 11.27 -15.87 12.09
CA ARG A 9 10.71 -14.57 11.69
C ARG A 9 11.78 -13.49 11.84
N ASP A 10 11.94 -12.66 10.82
CA ASP A 10 12.80 -11.49 10.91
C ASP A 10 11.96 -10.25 10.56
N PRO A 11 11.72 -9.33 11.52
CA PRO A 11 11.10 -8.06 11.19
C PRO A 11 11.99 -7.34 10.17
N SER A 12 11.44 -7.14 8.97
CA SER A 12 12.09 -6.35 7.94
C SER A 12 12.40 -4.96 8.49
N LYS A 13 13.46 -4.32 7.99
CA LYS A 13 13.77 -2.91 8.29
C LYS A 13 12.84 -1.93 7.54
N ILE A 14 11.80 -2.45 6.88
CA ILE A 14 10.98 -1.75 5.89
C ILE A 14 9.59 -1.45 6.51
N PRO A 15 9.06 -0.21 6.40
CA PRO A 15 7.70 0.11 6.82
C PRO A 15 6.64 -0.67 6.03
N LEU A 16 5.47 -0.89 6.61
CA LEU A 16 4.37 -1.67 6.00
C LEU A 16 4.00 -1.17 4.61
N LEU A 17 3.85 0.14 4.44
CA LEU A 17 3.54 0.74 3.14
C LEU A 17 4.58 0.37 2.07
N SER A 18 5.87 0.52 2.39
CA SER A 18 6.97 0.20 1.47
C SER A 18 7.06 -1.30 1.18
N LEU A 19 6.75 -2.15 2.16
CA LEU A 19 6.71 -3.60 2.01
C LEU A 19 5.60 -4.00 1.02
N MET A 20 4.41 -3.45 1.17
CA MET A 20 3.30 -3.69 0.23
C MET A 20 3.62 -3.25 -1.20
N LYS A 21 4.35 -2.16 -1.38
CA LYS A 21 4.81 -1.70 -2.69
C LYS A 21 5.84 -2.65 -3.30
N THR A 22 6.79 -3.12 -2.49
CA THR A 22 7.83 -4.06 -2.92
C THR A 22 7.23 -5.36 -3.42
N ASP A 23 6.22 -5.87 -2.69
CA ASP A 23 5.58 -7.15 -3.00
C ASP A 23 4.42 -7.00 -4.00
N SER A 24 4.28 -5.82 -4.64
CA SER A 24 3.28 -5.53 -5.68
C SER A 24 1.85 -5.91 -5.28
N ILE A 25 1.49 -5.65 -4.02
CA ILE A 25 0.20 -6.04 -3.46
C ILE A 25 -0.93 -5.24 -4.12
N GLU A 26 -1.90 -5.95 -4.69
CA GLU A 26 -3.14 -5.34 -5.19
C GLU A 26 -4.04 -4.93 -4.02
N TRP A 27 -4.64 -3.73 -4.12
CA TRP A 27 -5.56 -3.23 -3.12
C TRP A 27 -6.99 -3.75 -3.41
N PRO A 28 -7.60 -4.56 -2.54
CA PRO A 28 -8.94 -5.09 -2.76
C PRO A 28 -9.99 -3.99 -2.84
N ASN A 29 -10.98 -4.18 -3.71
CA ASN A 29 -12.14 -3.31 -3.77
C ASN A 29 -12.84 -3.26 -2.40
N GLN A 30 -13.35 -2.08 -2.02
CA GLN A 30 -14.04 -1.79 -0.75
C GLN A 30 -13.18 -1.73 0.52
N ALA A 31 -11.90 -2.12 0.46
CA ALA A 31 -10.98 -1.93 1.57
C ALA A 31 -10.61 -0.44 1.72
N THR A 32 -10.73 0.08 2.94
CA THR A 32 -10.33 1.46 3.29
C THR A 32 -8.96 1.49 3.94
N SER A 33 -8.54 0.39 4.56
CA SER A 33 -7.24 0.28 5.21
C SER A 33 -6.69 -1.14 5.17
N VAL A 34 -5.41 -1.26 5.50
CA VAL A 34 -4.72 -2.52 5.66
C VAL A 34 -3.81 -2.45 6.88
N THR A 35 -3.65 -3.60 7.50
CA THR A 35 -2.77 -3.81 8.63
C THR A 35 -2.09 -5.17 8.53
N GLN A 36 -1.04 -5.40 9.30
CA GLN A 36 -0.38 -6.70 9.34
C GLN A 36 -0.60 -7.42 10.68
N GLU A 37 -0.75 -8.73 10.60
CA GLU A 37 -0.76 -9.64 11.76
C GLU A 37 0.63 -10.22 12.02
N ARG A 38 0.83 -10.77 13.22
CA ARG A 38 2.09 -11.41 13.63
C ARG A 38 2.50 -12.59 12.72
N SER A 39 1.52 -13.19 12.03
CA SER A 39 1.73 -14.24 11.04
C SER A 39 2.37 -13.73 9.74
N GLY A 40 2.46 -12.42 9.53
CA GLY A 40 2.89 -11.80 8.27
C GLY A 40 1.75 -11.55 7.29
N GLU A 41 0.54 -12.01 7.61
CA GLU A 41 -0.65 -11.77 6.79
C GLU A 41 -1.04 -10.30 6.80
N LEU A 42 -1.36 -9.78 5.62
CA LEU A 42 -2.03 -8.50 5.43
C LEU A 42 -3.54 -8.70 5.56
N LEU A 43 -4.17 -7.94 6.44
CA LEU A 43 -5.61 -7.93 6.63
C LEU A 43 -6.13 -6.59 6.14
N PHE A 44 -7.01 -6.66 5.14
CA PHE A 44 -7.66 -5.51 4.53
C PHE A 44 -9.02 -5.31 5.15
N TRP A 45 -9.29 -4.10 5.62
CA TRP A 45 -10.48 -3.76 6.38
C TRP A 45 -11.31 -2.72 5.66
N THR A 46 -12.62 -2.81 5.84
CA THR A 46 -13.55 -1.72 5.54
C THR A 46 -14.03 -1.05 6.83
N GLY A 47 -14.35 0.24 6.77
CA GLY A 47 -14.82 1.03 7.91
C GLY A 47 -14.07 2.36 8.06
N SER A 48 -14.42 3.10 9.11
CA SER A 48 -13.83 4.40 9.41
C SER A 48 -12.39 4.24 9.90
N PHE A 49 -11.54 5.21 9.54
CA PHE A 49 -10.15 5.21 10.00
C PHE A 49 -10.04 5.25 11.54
N GLU A 50 -10.93 5.97 12.22
CA GLU A 50 -10.91 6.06 13.68
C GLU A 50 -11.27 4.73 14.36
N ASP A 51 -12.22 3.96 13.84
CA ASP A 51 -12.54 2.62 14.38
C ASP A 51 -11.33 1.68 14.26
N ILE A 52 -10.68 1.68 13.09
CA ILE A 52 -9.50 0.84 12.81
C ILE A 52 -8.32 1.25 13.70
N LYS A 53 -8.15 2.56 13.93
CA LYS A 53 -7.12 3.12 14.80
C LYS A 53 -7.33 2.76 16.27
N ILE A 54 -8.57 2.81 16.76
CA ILE A 54 -8.91 2.35 18.11
C ILE A 54 -8.64 0.85 18.22
N ALA A 55 -9.12 0.04 17.27
CA ALA A 55 -8.89 -1.40 17.26
C ALA A 55 -7.39 -1.75 17.24
N ARG A 56 -6.58 -1.04 16.46
CA ARG A 56 -5.12 -1.24 16.41
C ARG A 56 -4.43 -0.92 17.73
N LYS A 57 -4.90 0.10 18.46
CA LYS A 57 -4.37 0.43 19.80
C LYS A 57 -4.73 -0.62 20.85
N LEU A 58 -5.92 -1.21 20.74
CA LEU A 58 -6.42 -2.24 21.66
C LEU A 58 -5.83 -3.63 21.36
N ALA A 59 -5.46 -3.86 20.11
CA ALA A 59 -4.89 -5.12 19.68
C ALA A 59 -3.52 -5.37 20.30
N CYS A 60 -3.38 -6.54 20.92
CA CYS A 60 -2.09 -7.07 21.32
C CYS A 60 -1.59 -8.09 20.29
N SER A 61 -0.29 -8.38 20.34
CA SER A 61 0.40 -9.30 19.42
C SER A 61 -0.14 -10.74 19.39
N ASN A 62 -1.03 -11.10 20.34
CA ASN A 62 -1.62 -12.43 20.47
C ASN A 62 -3.08 -12.52 20.03
N GLN A 63 -3.79 -11.40 19.87
CA GLN A 63 -5.24 -11.39 19.56
C GLN A 63 -5.58 -10.78 18.21
N GLY A 64 -4.67 -9.98 17.62
CA GLY A 64 -4.92 -9.35 16.33
C GLY A 64 -6.11 -8.38 16.35
N LEU A 65 -6.64 -8.03 15.16
CA LEU A 65 -7.73 -7.02 15.05
C LEU A 65 -9.12 -7.62 14.93
N ARG A 66 -9.22 -8.90 14.59
CA ARG A 66 -10.50 -9.59 14.39
C ARG A 66 -11.45 -9.48 15.60
N PRO A 67 -11.00 -9.61 16.87
CA PRO A 67 -11.88 -9.48 18.03
C PRO A 67 -12.46 -8.07 18.21
N TRP A 68 -11.82 -7.05 17.66
CA TRP A 68 -12.19 -5.65 17.85
C TRP A 68 -13.04 -5.09 16.70
N LEU A 69 -12.74 -5.48 15.46
CA LEU A 69 -13.45 -5.00 14.27
C LEU A 69 -14.55 -5.94 13.77
N GLY A 70 -14.50 -7.22 14.15
CA GLY A 70 -15.39 -8.25 13.63
C GLY A 70 -15.00 -8.74 12.24
N LEU A 71 -15.41 -9.97 11.91
CA LEU A 71 -15.13 -10.60 10.61
C LEU A 71 -15.90 -9.96 9.45
N ASN A 72 -17.04 -9.33 9.72
CA ASN A 72 -17.85 -8.63 8.72
C ASN A 72 -17.14 -7.40 8.11
N ARG A 73 -16.09 -6.90 8.76
CA ARG A 73 -15.27 -5.79 8.27
C ARG A 73 -14.00 -6.24 7.56
N LEU A 74 -13.68 -7.53 7.57
CA LEU A 74 -12.52 -8.09 6.87
C LEU A 74 -12.87 -8.29 5.39
N VAL A 75 -12.21 -7.54 4.52
CA VAL A 75 -12.41 -7.58 3.06
C VAL A 75 -11.55 -8.67 2.43
N ALA A 76 -10.28 -8.74 2.82
CA ALA A 76 -9.35 -9.74 2.30
C ALA A 76 -8.23 -10.05 3.29
N CYS A 77 -7.62 -11.21 3.12
CA CYS A 77 -6.43 -11.66 3.84
C CYS A 77 -5.41 -12.16 2.84
N ILE A 78 -4.23 -11.52 2.77
CA ILE A 78 -3.17 -11.86 1.82
C ILE A 78 -1.93 -12.26 2.59
N ALA A 79 -1.42 -13.48 2.35
CA ALA A 79 -0.19 -13.95 2.95
C ALA A 79 1.02 -13.42 2.18
N ILE A 80 1.93 -12.73 2.87
CA ILE A 80 3.24 -12.39 2.31
C ILE A 80 4.22 -13.49 2.70
N SER A 81 4.41 -14.44 1.79
CA SER A 81 5.43 -15.46 1.91
C SER A 81 6.11 -15.70 0.57
N GLU A 82 7.43 -15.63 0.53
CA GLU A 82 8.20 -16.27 -0.54
C GLU A 82 8.38 -17.74 -0.18
N THR A 83 8.12 -18.66 -1.12
CA THR A 83 8.29 -20.09 -0.92
C THR A 83 9.68 -20.40 -0.35
N GLY A 84 9.73 -21.06 0.80
CA GLY A 84 10.98 -21.42 1.47
C GLY A 84 11.65 -20.29 2.26
N LYS A 85 11.02 -19.12 2.39
CA LYS A 85 11.51 -18.02 3.25
C LYS A 85 10.57 -17.73 4.41
N PRO A 86 11.08 -17.13 5.49
CA PRO A 86 10.23 -16.66 6.58
C PRO A 86 9.20 -15.63 6.12
N TYR A 87 8.05 -15.63 6.78
CA TYR A 87 7.07 -14.55 6.68
C TYR A 87 7.75 -13.20 6.97
N ARG A 88 7.58 -12.23 6.08
CA ARG A 88 8.15 -10.89 6.23
C ARG A 88 7.22 -10.03 7.07
N LEU A 89 7.68 -9.63 8.25
CA LEU A 89 6.99 -8.63 9.06
C LEU A 89 7.53 -7.24 8.74
N ALA A 90 6.65 -6.27 8.54
CA ALA A 90 7.03 -4.86 8.46
C ALA A 90 7.65 -4.40 9.79
N LYS A 91 8.54 -3.40 9.76
CA LYS A 91 9.18 -2.88 10.98
C LYS A 91 8.16 -2.34 12.00
N ASP A 92 7.04 -1.83 11.50
CA ASP A 92 5.97 -1.15 12.22
C ASP A 92 4.67 -1.96 12.24
N TRP A 93 4.73 -3.28 11.99
CA TRP A 93 3.54 -4.15 11.88
C TRP A 93 2.58 -4.07 13.07
N GLN A 94 3.09 -3.78 14.27
CA GLN A 94 2.28 -3.70 15.50
C GLN A 94 1.39 -2.44 15.54
N SER A 95 1.81 -1.35 14.92
CA SER A 95 1.15 -0.04 15.02
C SER A 95 0.66 0.50 13.69
N ALA A 96 1.18 -0.01 12.56
CA ALA A 96 0.89 0.49 11.24
C ALA A 96 -0.56 0.24 10.82
N ILE A 97 -1.16 1.30 10.28
CA ILE A 97 -2.40 1.28 9.52
C ILE A 97 -2.10 2.04 8.25
N VAL A 98 -2.17 1.36 7.11
CA VAL A 98 -2.01 2.01 5.81
C VAL A 98 -3.41 2.24 5.27
N THR A 99 -3.73 3.46 4.85
CA THR A 99 -5.01 3.77 4.19
C THR A 99 -4.86 3.63 2.69
N ARG A 100 -5.99 3.48 1.99
CA ARG A 100 -6.01 3.40 0.54
C ARG A 100 -5.36 4.63 -0.11
N GLU A 101 -5.68 5.81 0.41
CA GLU A 101 -5.17 7.08 -0.11
C GLU A 101 -3.65 7.15 0.04
N ALA A 102 -3.09 6.76 1.19
CA ALA A 102 -1.65 6.72 1.40
C ALA A 102 -0.95 5.72 0.45
N PHE A 103 -1.61 4.60 0.18
CA PHE A 103 -1.13 3.62 -0.78
C PHE A 103 -1.16 4.17 -2.21
N GLU A 104 -2.22 4.86 -2.63
CA GLU A 104 -2.36 5.37 -4.00
C GLU A 104 -1.52 6.63 -4.26
N GLN A 105 -1.40 7.55 -3.29
CA GLN A 105 -0.61 8.78 -3.42
C GLN A 105 0.88 8.51 -3.64
N SER A 106 1.41 7.42 -3.09
CA SER A 106 2.78 6.97 -3.34
C SER A 106 2.99 6.33 -4.72
N CYS A 107 1.94 6.17 -5.53
CA CYS A 107 1.98 5.72 -6.93
C CYS A 107 1.84 6.85 -7.96
N ILE A 108 1.71 8.12 -7.56
CA ILE A 108 1.77 9.23 -8.52
C ILE A 108 3.21 9.37 -9.01
N VAL A 109 3.54 8.63 -10.06
CA VAL A 109 4.67 8.95 -10.92
C VAL A 109 4.28 10.25 -11.62
N HIS A 110 4.97 11.35 -11.32
CA HIS A 110 4.87 12.55 -12.12
C HIS A 110 5.25 12.19 -13.57
N VAL A 111 4.26 12.06 -14.44
CA VAL A 111 4.50 12.17 -15.87
C VAL A 111 4.83 13.63 -16.11
N ALA A 112 6.10 13.92 -16.37
CA ALA A 112 6.55 15.26 -16.72
C ALA A 112 5.68 15.78 -17.90
N PRO A 113 5.17 17.02 -17.85
CA PRO A 113 4.63 17.64 -19.05
C PRO A 113 5.78 17.77 -20.05
N ASN A 114 5.68 17.09 -21.19
CA ASN A 114 6.64 17.17 -22.28
C ASN A 114 6.94 18.64 -22.61
N GLU A 115 8.22 18.99 -22.57
CA GLU A 115 8.74 20.28 -22.97
C GLU A 115 8.56 20.53 -24.47
N ARG A 116 8.38 21.82 -24.80
CA ARG A 116 8.69 22.53 -26.05
C ARG A 116 7.94 22.09 -27.31
N MET A 117 6.91 22.88 -27.62
CA MET A 117 6.58 23.19 -29.01
C MET A 117 7.47 24.38 -29.41
N ASP A 118 8.45 24.09 -30.26
CA ASP A 118 9.40 25.06 -30.79
C ASP A 118 8.69 26.17 -31.59
N THR A 119 9.35 27.32 -31.54
CA THR A 119 9.06 28.58 -32.22
C THR A 119 8.63 28.43 -33.68
N PHE A 120 7.38 28.79 -34.00
CA PHE A 120 7.03 29.15 -35.37
C PHE A 120 7.15 30.66 -35.55
N HIS A 121 8.28 31.09 -36.13
CA HIS A 121 8.45 32.43 -36.70
C HIS A 121 7.93 32.43 -38.15
N PRO A 122 6.83 33.10 -38.49
CA PRO A 122 6.61 33.50 -39.87
C PRO A 122 7.50 34.70 -40.19
N LYS A 123 8.43 34.50 -41.13
CA LYS A 123 9.26 35.54 -41.73
C LYS A 123 8.38 36.58 -42.41
N ASN A 124 8.64 37.84 -42.09
CA ASN A 124 8.24 39.00 -42.87
C ASN A 124 8.97 38.98 -44.22
N THR A 125 8.25 39.17 -45.34
CA THR A 125 8.70 40.01 -46.48
C THR A 125 7.60 40.14 -47.55
N ASP A 126 7.33 41.41 -47.85
CA ASP A 126 7.09 42.02 -49.17
C ASP A 126 5.67 42.07 -49.79
N ALA A 127 5.11 43.28 -49.68
CA ALA A 127 4.65 44.16 -50.76
C ALA A 127 4.43 43.55 -52.16
N PHE A 128 3.25 43.81 -52.76
CA PHE A 128 3.09 44.55 -54.03
C PHE A 128 1.59 44.69 -54.40
N SER A 129 1.13 45.95 -54.46
CA SER A 129 0.19 46.61 -55.37
C SER A 129 -0.86 45.87 -56.26
N LEU A 130 -1.98 46.62 -56.44
CA LEU A 130 -2.99 46.63 -57.52
C LEU A 130 -4.05 45.52 -57.43
N THR A 131 -5.36 45.81 -57.43
CA THR A 131 -6.12 46.75 -58.29
C THR A 131 -7.38 47.22 -57.59
#